data_AF-A0A659USD9-F1
#
_entry.id   AF-A0A659USD9-F1
#
_cell.length_a   1.000
_cell.length_b   1.000
_cell.length_c   1.000
_cell.angle_alpha   90.00
_cell.angle_beta   90.00
_cell.angle_gamma   90.00
#
_symmetry.space_group_name_H-M   'P 1'
#
loop_
_entity.id
_entity.type
_entity.pdbx_description
1 polymer ?
#
loop_
_entity_poly.entity_id
_entity_poly.type
_entity_poly.pdbx_seq_one_letter_code
_entity_poly.pdbx_strand_id
1 'polypeptide(L)'
;GGNVQTNQVLYNLVRRGPEFDLAPWSRTRGIPLMAYSPVEQGALARNARLDAVAARHGATPAQIALAWVMRQDGVIAIPKAGSQEHVRQNVAALDIKLTPQDIADLDRAFPPPKRKRGLEMI
;
A
#
# COMPACT_ATOMS: atom_id res chain seq x y z
N GLY A 1 24.90 -4.94 2.69
CA GLY A 1 26.03 -4.73 1.75
C GLY A 1 25.68 -3.61 0.80
N GLY A 2 26.68 -2.99 0.15
CA GLY A 2 26.46 -1.83 -0.74
C GLY A 2 25.69 -2.11 -2.04
N ASN A 3 25.42 -3.38 -2.35
CA ASN A 3 24.81 -3.80 -3.62
C ASN A 3 23.32 -4.17 -3.51
N VAL A 4 22.66 -3.86 -2.39
CA VAL A 4 21.23 -4.16 -2.20
C VAL A 4 20.41 -3.37 -3.23
N GLN A 5 19.58 -4.07 -4.00
CA GLN A 5 18.77 -3.48 -5.07
C GLN A 5 17.32 -3.21 -4.68
N THR A 6 16.80 -3.92 -3.67
CA THR A 6 15.42 -3.76 -3.20
C THR A 6 15.28 -4.35 -1.80
N ASN A 7 14.24 -3.94 -1.08
CA ASN A 7 13.83 -4.59 0.16
C ASN A 7 12.34 -4.93 0.10
N GLN A 8 12.03 -6.22 0.15
CA GLN A 8 10.65 -6.71 0.09
C GLN A 8 10.07 -6.85 1.51
N VAL A 9 9.03 -6.09 1.82
CA VAL A 9 8.49 -5.93 3.18
C VAL A 9 6.96 -5.95 3.20
N LEU A 10 6.36 -6.34 4.33
CA LEU A 10 4.92 -6.29 4.52
C LEU A 10 4.52 -4.83 4.61
N TYR A 11 3.74 -4.35 3.63
CA TYR A 11 3.29 -2.96 3.63
C TYR A 11 1.94 -2.82 2.94
N ASN A 12 0.97 -2.32 3.70
CA ASN A 12 -0.38 -1.97 3.25
C ASN A 12 -1.04 -1.06 4.30
N LEU A 13 -2.31 -0.68 4.07
CA LEU A 13 -3.06 0.21 4.95
C LEU A 13 -3.12 -0.25 6.41
N VAL A 14 -3.19 -1.56 6.68
CA VAL A 14 -3.24 -2.07 8.07
C VAL A 14 -1.86 -2.41 8.63
N ARG A 15 -0.83 -2.51 7.78
CA ARG A 15 0.57 -2.82 8.12
C ARG A 15 1.49 -1.66 7.77
N ARG A 16 1.39 -0.58 8.55
CA ARG A 16 2.12 0.69 8.29
C ARG A 16 3.44 0.83 9.04
N GLY A 17 3.87 -0.19 9.79
CA GLY A 17 5.11 -0.17 10.58
C GLY A 17 6.34 0.39 9.86
N PRO A 18 6.63 -0.03 8.61
CA PRO A 18 7.76 0.47 7.85
C PRO A 18 7.81 1.99 7.65
N GLU A 19 6.68 2.71 7.74
CA GLU A 19 6.65 4.16 7.55
C GLU A 19 7.44 4.94 8.62
N PHE A 20 7.64 4.36 9.81
CA PHE A 20 8.31 5.06 10.91
C PHE A 20 9.83 5.19 10.72
N ASP A 21 10.50 4.12 10.29
CA ASP A 21 11.96 4.06 10.21
C ASP A 21 12.46 3.44 8.90
N LEU A 22 11.98 2.25 8.53
CA LEU A 22 12.51 1.45 7.43
C LEU A 22 12.32 2.10 6.05
N ALA A 23 11.12 2.61 5.76
CA ALA A 23 10.84 3.25 4.48
C ALA A 23 11.63 4.57 4.30
N PRO A 24 11.68 5.48 5.28
CA PRO A 24 12.62 6.62 5.22
C PRO A 24 14.08 6.19 5.03
N TRP A 25 14.54 5.18 5.78
CA TRP A 25 15.90 4.67 5.71
C TRP A 25 16.25 4.13 4.32
N SER A 26 15.34 3.38 3.69
CA SER A 26 15.51 2.83 2.35
C SER A 26 15.51 3.94 1.29
N ARG A 27 14.58 4.91 1.40
CA ARG A 27 14.50 6.07 0.50
C ARG A 27 15.79 6.88 0.47
N THR A 28 16.37 7.18 1.63
CA THR A 28 17.64 7.93 1.71
C THR A 28 18.84 7.22 1.06
N ARG A 29 18.71 5.93 0.77
CA ARG A 29 19.74 5.09 0.15
C ARG A 29 19.43 4.70 -1.29
N GLY A 30 18.33 5.19 -1.86
CA GLY A 30 17.88 4.79 -3.18
C GLY A 30 17.49 3.31 -3.29
N ILE A 31 17.09 2.68 -2.16
CA ILE A 31 16.64 1.29 -2.13
C ILE A 31 15.12 1.29 -2.27
N PRO A 32 14.54 0.85 -3.41
CA PRO A 32 13.10 0.72 -3.54
C PRO A 32 12.54 -0.35 -2.59
N LEU A 33 11.30 -0.17 -2.17
CA LEU A 33 10.55 -1.16 -1.41
C LEU A 33 9.64 -1.97 -2.32
N MET A 34 9.64 -3.28 -2.16
CA MET A 34 8.59 -4.14 -2.71
C MET A 34 7.58 -4.46 -1.61
N ALA A 35 6.36 -3.96 -1.75
CA ALA A 35 5.29 -4.16 -0.79
C ALA A 35 4.57 -5.49 -1.06
N TYR A 36 4.85 -6.50 -0.25
CA TYR A 36 4.10 -7.77 -0.28
C TYR A 36 2.81 -7.68 0.52
N SER A 37 1.85 -8.54 0.15
CA SER A 37 0.47 -8.51 0.67
C SER A 37 -0.16 -7.11 0.64
N PRO A 38 -0.11 -6.37 -0.48
CA PRO A 38 -0.57 -4.98 -0.54
C PRO A 38 -2.08 -4.81 -0.32
N VAL A 39 -2.85 -5.91 -0.40
CA VAL A 39 -4.30 -5.97 -0.14
C VAL A 39 -4.63 -6.86 1.08
N GLU A 40 -3.65 -7.11 1.96
CA GLU A 40 -3.78 -7.94 3.19
C GLU A 40 -4.45 -9.30 2.93
N GLN A 41 -3.89 -10.09 2.00
CA GLN A 41 -4.47 -11.38 1.58
C GLN A 41 -5.96 -11.30 1.17
N GLY A 42 -6.40 -10.14 0.65
CA GLY A 42 -7.77 -9.88 0.22
C GLY A 42 -8.68 -9.33 1.32
N ALA A 43 -8.22 -9.17 2.56
CA ALA A 43 -9.02 -8.57 3.63
C ALA A 43 -9.34 -7.09 3.34
N LEU A 44 -8.41 -6.34 2.74
CA LEU A 44 -8.66 -4.94 2.36
C LEU A 44 -9.68 -4.81 1.23
N ALA A 45 -9.81 -5.82 0.36
CA ALA A 45 -10.81 -5.82 -0.72
C ALA A 45 -12.27 -5.84 -0.21
N ARG A 46 -12.47 -6.19 1.06
CA ARG A 46 -13.79 -6.26 1.72
C ARG A 46 -13.92 -5.28 2.89
N ASN A 47 -12.98 -4.36 3.05
CA ASN A 47 -12.94 -3.47 4.20
C ASN A 47 -13.78 -2.22 3.95
N ALA A 48 -14.93 -2.12 4.62
CA ALA A 48 -15.89 -1.04 4.46
C ALA A 48 -15.31 0.37 4.73
N ARG A 49 -14.18 0.47 5.45
CA ARG A 49 -13.49 1.75 5.66
C ARG A 49 -12.95 2.36 4.37
N LEU A 50 -12.84 1.58 3.29
CA LEU A 50 -12.40 2.05 1.98
C LEU A 50 -13.56 2.48 1.07
N ASP A 51 -14.80 2.11 1.39
CA ASP A 51 -15.94 2.27 0.48
C ASP A 51 -16.18 3.74 0.11
N ALA A 52 -16.06 4.66 1.07
CA ALA A 52 -16.27 6.09 0.83
C ALA A 52 -15.20 6.70 -0.10
N VAL A 53 -13.96 6.20 -0.05
CA VAL A 53 -12.89 6.62 -0.97
C VAL A 53 -13.10 5.93 -2.33
N ALA A 54 -13.39 4.63 -2.32
CA ALA A 54 -13.65 3.85 -3.52
C ALA A 54 -14.78 4.45 -4.37
N ALA A 55 -15.89 4.84 -3.73
CA ALA A 55 -17.03 5.49 -4.38
C ALA A 55 -16.66 6.82 -5.06
N ARG A 56 -15.81 7.66 -4.42
CA ARG A 56 -15.36 8.93 -4.99
C ARG A 56 -14.58 8.75 -6.30
N HIS A 57 -13.86 7.64 -6.43
CA HIS A 57 -13.03 7.32 -7.59
C HIS A 57 -13.70 6.37 -8.59
N GLY A 58 -14.94 5.93 -8.33
CA GLY A 58 -15.59 4.88 -9.14
C GLY A 58 -14.79 3.58 -9.16
N ALA A 59 -14.07 3.28 -8.08
CA ALA A 59 -13.12 2.18 -7.97
C ALA A 59 -13.59 1.14 -6.94
N THR A 60 -12.87 0.02 -6.87
CA THR A 60 -13.05 -1.00 -5.82
C THR A 60 -12.15 -0.72 -4.61
N PRO A 61 -12.48 -1.23 -3.41
CA PRO A 61 -11.59 -1.16 -2.24
C PRO A 61 -10.19 -1.71 -2.49
N ALA A 62 -10.06 -2.79 -3.27
CA ALA A 62 -8.77 -3.37 -3.63
C ALA A 62 -7.91 -2.39 -4.46
N GLN A 63 -8.54 -1.68 -5.40
CA GLN A 63 -7.85 -0.66 -6.21
C GLN A 63 -7.41 0.54 -5.35
N ILE A 64 -8.25 1.00 -4.41
CA ILE A 64 -7.86 2.06 -3.47
C ILE A 64 -6.67 1.62 -2.61
N ALA A 65 -6.68 0.39 -2.10
CA ALA A 65 -5.57 -0.14 -1.31
C ALA A 65 -4.27 -0.17 -2.12
N LEU A 66 -4.32 -0.61 -3.39
CA LEU A 66 -3.15 -0.65 -4.28
C LEU A 66 -2.65 0.75 -4.63
N ALA A 67 -3.55 1.65 -5.04
CA ALA A 67 -3.22 3.04 -5.34
C ALA A 67 -2.57 3.73 -4.13
N TRP A 68 -3.08 3.44 -2.92
CA TRP A 68 -2.50 3.96 -1.69
C TRP A 68 -1.10 3.42 -1.43
N VAL A 69 -0.84 2.12 -1.62
CA VAL A 69 0.51 1.54 -1.44
C VAL A 69 1.51 2.18 -2.41
N MET A 70 1.11 2.34 -3.67
CA MET A 70 1.96 2.89 -4.74
C MET A 70 2.07 4.42 -4.73
N ARG A 71 1.39 5.12 -3.81
CA ARG A 71 1.39 6.60 -3.74
C ARG A 71 2.76 7.20 -3.43
N GLN A 72 3.64 6.43 -2.79
CA GLN A 72 4.97 6.89 -2.40
C GLN A 72 5.99 6.50 -3.46
N ASP A 73 6.83 7.46 -3.85
CA ASP A 73 7.95 7.19 -4.75
C ASP A 73 8.85 6.09 -4.19
N GLY A 74 9.26 5.18 -5.07
CA GLY A 74 10.12 4.05 -4.73
C GLY A 74 9.41 2.87 -4.07
N VAL A 75 8.07 2.80 -4.08
CA VAL A 75 7.30 1.64 -3.62
C VAL A 75 6.69 0.88 -4.80
N ILE A 76 6.94 -0.42 -4.85
CA ILE A 76 6.43 -1.35 -5.87
C ILE A 76 5.49 -2.34 -5.19
N ALA A 77 4.19 -2.30 -5.50
CA ALA A 77 3.24 -3.29 -4.99
C ALA A 77 3.31 -4.59 -5.81
N ILE A 78 3.28 -5.75 -5.15
CA ILE A 78 3.27 -7.07 -5.81
C ILE A 78 1.99 -7.87 -5.48
N PRO A 79 0.81 -7.42 -5.95
CA PRO A 79 -0.43 -8.16 -5.71
C PRO A 79 -0.47 -9.48 -6.48
N LYS A 80 -0.95 -10.54 -5.83
CA LYS A 80 -1.30 -11.79 -6.50
C LYS A 80 -2.74 -11.72 -7.00
N ALA A 81 -2.96 -12.13 -8.24
CA ALA A 81 -4.29 -12.30 -8.84
C ALA A 81 -4.45 -13.75 -9.33
N GLY A 82 -5.56 -14.40 -8.96
CA GLY A 82 -5.90 -15.75 -9.43
C GLY A 82 -6.85 -15.77 -10.65
N SER A 83 -7.33 -14.60 -11.08
CA SER A 83 -8.26 -14.44 -12.20
C SER A 83 -7.82 -13.27 -13.08
N GLN A 84 -8.16 -13.33 -14.38
CA GLN A 84 -7.88 -12.21 -15.29
C GLN A 84 -8.60 -10.92 -14.87
N GLU A 85 -9.80 -11.05 -14.29
CA GLU A 85 -10.54 -9.89 -13.79
C GLU A 85 -9.77 -9.16 -12.69
N HIS A 86 -9.21 -9.88 -11.71
CA HIS A 86 -8.36 -9.26 -10.70
C HIS A 86 -7.08 -8.64 -11.29
N VAL A 87 -6.51 -9.23 -12.35
CA VAL A 87 -5.37 -8.61 -13.06
C VAL A 87 -5.78 -7.26 -13.64
N ARG A 88 -6.91 -7.18 -14.34
CA ARG A 88 -7.42 -5.92 -14.92
C ARG A 88 -7.68 -4.87 -13.84
N GLN A 89 -8.29 -5.28 -12.73
CA GLN A 89 -8.54 -4.39 -11.58
C GLN A 89 -7.23 -3.88 -10.97
N ASN A 90 -6.24 -4.76 -10.77
CA ASN A 90 -4.93 -4.36 -10.24
C ASN A 90 -4.22 -3.34 -11.15
N VAL A 91 -4.28 -3.54 -12.47
CA VAL A 91 -3.70 -2.60 -13.44
C VAL A 91 -4.42 -1.25 -13.39
N ALA A 92 -5.75 -1.24 -13.38
CA ALA A 92 -6.55 -0.02 -13.31
C ALA A 92 -6.31 0.80 -12.01
N ALA A 93 -5.73 0.21 -10.97
CA ALA A 93 -5.33 0.96 -9.77
C ALA A 93 -4.20 1.98 -10.04
N LEU A 94 -3.41 1.80 -11.11
CA LEU A 94 -2.32 2.71 -11.50
C LEU A 94 -2.84 4.10 -11.95
N ASP A 95 -4.07 4.15 -12.46
CA ASP A 95 -4.70 5.36 -12.98
C ASP A 95 -5.34 6.21 -11.86
N ILE A 96 -5.50 5.65 -10.66
CA ILE A 96 -6.14 6.33 -9.54
C ILE A 96 -5.16 7.32 -8.90
N LYS A 97 -5.56 8.60 -8.87
CA LYS A 97 -4.84 9.66 -8.15
C LYS A 97 -5.61 10.03 -6.89
N LEU A 98 -5.13 9.51 -5.75
CA LEU A 98 -5.71 9.84 -4.44
C LEU A 98 -5.50 11.32 -4.13
N THR A 99 -6.58 12.00 -3.78
CA THR A 99 -6.57 13.40 -3.36
C THR A 99 -6.03 13.54 -1.93
N PRO A 100 -5.60 14.74 -1.51
CA PRO A 100 -5.22 14.99 -0.11
C PRO A 100 -6.32 14.61 0.89
N GLN A 101 -7.60 14.80 0.52
CA GLN A 101 -8.74 14.41 1.35
C GLN A 101 -8.84 12.88 1.49
N ASP A 102 -8.64 12.13 0.40
CA ASP A 102 -8.60 10.67 0.46
C ASP A 102 -7.50 10.19 1.41
N ILE A 103 -6.30 10.77 1.31
CA ILE A 103 -5.18 10.42 2.18
C ILE A 103 -5.50 10.73 3.65
N ALA A 104 -6.06 11.90 3.94
CA ALA A 104 -6.43 12.27 5.31
C ALA A 104 -7.50 11.31 5.91
N ASP A 105 -8.49 10.91 5.11
CA ASP A 105 -9.51 9.95 5.55
C ASP A 105 -8.93 8.55 5.77
N LEU A 106 -8.02 8.11 4.90
CA LEU A 106 -7.31 6.84 5.03
C LEU A 106 -6.37 6.85 6.25
N ASP A 107 -5.68 7.96 6.52
CA ASP A 107 -4.85 8.11 7.72
C ASP A 107 -5.71 8.09 9.00
N ARG A 108 -6.92 8.66 8.97
CA ARG A 108 -7.86 8.57 10.11
C ARG A 108 -8.35 7.14 10.32
N ALA A 109 -8.71 6.44 9.25
CA ALA A 109 -9.21 5.06 9.30
C ALA A 109 -8.12 4.04 9.66
N PHE A 110 -6.87 4.32 9.26
CA PHE A 110 -5.71 3.46 9.38
C PHE A 110 -4.48 4.26 9.88
N PRO A 111 -4.39 4.59 11.17
CA PRO A 111 -3.38 5.53 11.66
C PRO A 111 -1.93 5.12 11.38
N PRO A 112 -1.06 6.06 10.94
CA PRO A 112 0.38 5.79 10.80
C PRO A 112 1.04 5.46 12.15
N PRO A 113 2.19 4.77 12.14
CA PRO A 113 2.92 4.47 13.36
C PRO A 113 3.49 5.75 14.01
N LYS A 114 3.27 5.90 15.33
CA LYS A 114 3.85 7.00 16.14
C LYS A 114 5.15 6.64 16.86
N ARG A 115 5.56 5.37 16.78
CA ARG A 115 6.78 4.84 17.41
C ARG A 115 7.27 3.62 16.65
N LYS A 116 8.54 3.26 16.83
CA LYS A 116 9.13 2.03 16.31
C LYS A 116 8.36 0.80 16.81
N ARG A 117 8.18 -0.17 15.91
CA ARG A 117 7.54 -1.47 16.16
C ARG A 117 8.43 -2.56 15.56
N GLY A 118 8.26 -3.80 16.04
CA GLY A 118 8.88 -4.95 15.37
C GLY A 118 8.36 -5.06 13.93
N LEU A 119 9.22 -5.50 13.01
CA LEU A 119 8.82 -5.69 11.62
C LEU A 119 7.84 -6.86 11.53
N GLU A 120 6.63 -6.57 11.09
CA GLU A 120 5.56 -7.57 10.92
C GLU A 120 5.85 -8.45 9.70
N MET A 121 5.52 -9.75 9.79
CA MET A 121 5.70 -10.73 8.73
C MET A 121 4.52 -11.71 8.71
N ILE A 122 4.17 -12.21 7.52
CA ILE A 122 3.10 -13.21 7.28
C ILE A 122 3.49 -14.21 6.20
#